data_AF-A0A516R1U2-F1
#
_entry.id   AF-A0A516R1U2-F1
#
_cell.length_a   1.000
_cell.length_b   1.000
_cell.length_c   1.000
_cell.angle_alpha   90.00
_cell.angle_beta   90.00
_cell.angle_gamma   90.00
#
_symmetry.space_group_name_H-M   'P 1'
#
loop_
_entity.id
_entity.type
_entity.pdbx_description
1 polymer ?
#
loop_
_entity_poly.entity_id
_entity_poly.type
_entity_poly.pdbx_seq_one_letter_code
_entity_poly.pdbx_strand_id
1 'polypeptide(L)'
;MGSWQWNDQQRPTSAVGVRATMGAVTMKDDPQATQRPYVFVRGLDSKLHVNWWDGKAWHWSDQGTPSGRRVIEKVGAVTVQDNQAAVQRPYAFVIGDDSKLYLNWWDGTKWQWNDQGAPSGRLIREGVGVVSVQDNANAAQRPYAFVITDDFRLWVNWWDGTKWNWSDQGAPPSRTVSRPLGVTTMRDNPNAFTRPYAFVITDDSRVWVNWWDGTKWNWSDQGAPSGQPVKKGAGVVSVQDNPNAVERPYAFVQGYDSKLYVNWWDGTKWNWSSQGAPSGRLILDSAGAVTMKDNPSAFTRPYVFVIGDDSKLYVNWWDGTKWNWAAQGAPTGHVVERPGEALTVQDNPNATQRPYAFVITDDSALGVNWWSLP
;
A
#
# COMPACT_ATOMS: atom_id res chain seq x y z
N MET A 1 -5.87 26.97 -11.36
CA MET A 1 -5.12 25.85 -11.99
C MET A 1 -4.68 24.92 -10.88
N GLY A 2 -4.83 23.62 -11.05
CA GLY A 2 -4.39 22.64 -10.05
C GLY A 2 -2.87 22.65 -9.89
N SER A 3 -2.38 22.32 -8.71
CA SER A 3 -0.94 22.32 -8.41
C SER A 3 -0.60 21.38 -7.25
N TRP A 4 0.65 20.96 -7.17
CA TRP A 4 1.15 20.21 -6.03
C TRP A 4 1.31 21.11 -4.82
N GLN A 5 0.86 20.62 -3.67
CA GLN A 5 0.89 21.31 -2.39
C GLN A 5 1.60 20.47 -1.35
N TRP A 6 2.21 21.13 -0.38
CA TRP A 6 2.79 20.51 0.80
C TRP A 6 2.08 21.00 2.04
N ASN A 7 1.70 20.07 2.91
CA ASN A 7 1.20 20.37 4.24
C ASN A 7 1.99 19.57 5.27
N ASP A 8 2.39 20.23 6.35
CA ASP A 8 2.91 19.57 7.53
C ASP A 8 1.73 19.09 8.40
N GLN A 9 1.64 17.78 8.62
CA GLN A 9 0.66 17.16 9.51
C GLN A 9 1.16 17.07 10.96
N GLN A 10 2.30 17.68 11.23
CA GLN A 10 2.94 17.74 12.53
C GLN A 10 3.26 16.33 13.04
N ARG A 11 3.36 16.20 14.36
CA ARG A 11 3.67 14.98 15.08
C ARG A 11 2.43 14.53 15.86
N PRO A 12 2.30 13.23 16.22
CA PRO A 12 1.23 12.74 17.08
C PRO A 12 0.99 13.58 18.33
N THR A 13 2.08 14.03 18.97
CA THR A 13 2.05 15.01 20.06
C THR A 13 3.30 15.90 20.00
N SER A 14 3.38 16.92 20.85
CA SER A 14 4.59 17.74 20.98
C SER A 14 5.84 16.96 21.42
N ALA A 15 5.67 15.80 22.10
CA ALA A 15 6.76 14.98 22.62
C ALA A 15 7.03 13.70 21.81
N VAL A 16 6.07 13.24 21.00
CA VAL A 16 6.14 11.98 20.26
C VAL A 16 6.17 12.25 18.77
N GLY A 17 7.33 12.07 18.13
CA GLY A 17 7.48 12.10 16.68
C GLY A 17 7.08 10.80 16.00
N VAL A 18 6.92 10.85 14.68
CA VAL A 18 6.65 9.70 13.81
C VAL A 18 7.93 8.91 13.57
N ARG A 19 7.88 7.59 13.82
CA ARG A 19 8.99 6.67 13.54
C ARG A 19 8.89 6.03 12.16
N ALA A 20 7.71 5.55 11.79
CA ALA A 20 7.45 4.88 10.52
C ALA A 20 5.94 4.91 10.21
N THR A 21 5.55 4.87 8.94
CA THR A 21 4.14 4.65 8.56
C THR A 21 3.79 3.16 8.62
N MET A 22 2.54 2.86 8.95
CA MET A 22 2.00 1.50 9.14
C MET A 22 0.96 1.10 8.10
N GLY A 23 0.53 2.05 7.27
CA GLY A 23 -0.47 1.86 6.23
C GLY A 23 -1.37 3.09 6.11
N ALA A 24 -2.00 3.28 4.96
CA ALA A 24 -2.92 4.38 4.73
C ALA A 24 -4.13 3.91 3.93
N VAL A 25 -5.29 4.49 4.24
CA VAL A 25 -6.56 4.14 3.60
C VAL A 25 -7.44 5.37 3.45
N THR A 26 -8.45 5.27 2.60
CA THR A 26 -9.53 6.24 2.55
C THR A 26 -10.86 5.64 2.95
N MET A 27 -11.65 6.43 3.66
CA MET A 27 -12.96 6.09 4.16
C MET A 27 -14.01 7.05 3.59
N LYS A 28 -15.26 6.63 3.44
CA LYS A 28 -16.39 7.53 3.21
C LYS A 28 -17.51 7.21 4.19
N ASP A 29 -18.18 8.25 4.67
CA ASP A 29 -19.31 8.11 5.60
C ASP A 29 -20.53 7.48 4.91
N ASP A 30 -20.72 7.78 3.62
CA ASP A 30 -21.76 7.23 2.76
C ASP A 30 -21.26 7.14 1.29
N PRO A 31 -22.00 6.47 0.38
CA PRO A 31 -21.55 6.27 -1.00
C PRO A 31 -21.22 7.54 -1.81
N GLN A 32 -21.81 8.69 -1.47
CA GLN A 32 -21.66 9.98 -2.14
C GLN A 32 -20.71 10.94 -1.42
N ALA A 33 -20.37 10.66 -0.17
CA ALA A 33 -19.48 11.49 0.64
C ALA A 33 -18.05 11.58 0.06
N THR A 34 -17.40 12.69 0.37
CA THR A 34 -15.95 12.86 0.16
C THR A 34 -15.17 11.81 0.93
N GLN A 35 -14.17 11.24 0.25
CA GLN A 35 -13.22 10.34 0.88
C GLN A 35 -12.36 11.08 1.91
N ARG A 36 -12.13 10.43 3.05
CA ARG A 36 -11.33 10.90 4.16
C ARG A 36 -10.10 10.01 4.32
N PRO A 37 -8.88 10.55 4.18
CA PRO A 37 -7.67 9.80 4.42
C PRO A 37 -7.46 9.49 5.91
N TYR A 38 -6.94 8.30 6.18
CA TYR A 38 -6.42 7.82 7.46
C TYR A 38 -5.02 7.27 7.22
N VAL A 39 -4.05 7.76 7.98
CA VAL A 39 -2.64 7.32 7.91
C VAL A 39 -2.24 6.81 9.26
N PHE A 40 -1.99 5.51 9.34
CA PHE A 40 -1.51 4.85 10.54
C PHE A 40 -0.01 4.97 10.60
N VAL A 41 0.53 5.28 11.78
CA VAL A 41 1.96 5.42 12.00
C VAL A 41 2.37 4.79 13.32
N ARG A 42 3.61 4.32 13.38
CA ARG A 42 4.26 4.00 14.63
C ARG A 42 4.96 5.26 15.14
N GLY A 43 4.67 5.68 16.36
CA GLY A 43 5.38 6.77 17.04
C GLY A 43 6.76 6.32 17.57
N LEU A 44 7.60 7.29 17.96
CA LEU A 44 8.87 7.00 18.66
C LEU A 44 8.68 6.31 20.02
N ASP A 45 7.47 6.38 20.58
CA ASP A 45 7.01 5.63 21.75
C ASP A 45 6.64 4.16 21.44
N SER A 46 6.79 3.72 20.19
CA SER A 46 6.41 2.38 19.70
C SER A 46 4.91 2.05 19.79
N LYS A 47 4.06 3.08 19.91
CA LYS A 47 2.60 2.94 19.83
C LYS A 47 2.11 3.16 18.40
N LEU A 48 0.91 2.66 18.12
CA LEU A 48 0.18 3.03 16.90
C LEU A 48 -0.54 4.36 17.14
N HIS A 49 -0.40 5.28 16.20
CA HIS A 49 -1.15 6.53 16.12
C HIS A 49 -1.82 6.60 14.75
N VAL A 50 -2.93 7.32 14.64
CA VAL A 50 -3.57 7.58 13.34
C VAL A 50 -3.74 9.09 13.13
N ASN A 51 -3.28 9.56 11.97
CA ASN A 51 -3.57 10.89 11.46
C ASN A 51 -4.72 10.81 10.45
N TRP A 52 -5.78 11.58 10.65
CA TRP A 52 -6.99 11.46 9.84
C TRP A 52 -7.67 12.81 9.61
N TRP A 53 -8.36 12.91 8.48
CA TRP A 53 -9.09 14.12 8.09
C TRP A 53 -10.58 13.97 8.38
N ASP A 54 -11.17 14.92 9.11
CA ASP A 54 -12.61 14.89 9.46
C ASP A 54 -13.52 15.61 8.45
N GLY A 55 -12.95 16.14 7.36
CA GLY A 55 -13.66 17.03 6.42
C GLY A 55 -13.32 18.51 6.58
N LYS A 56 -12.71 18.90 7.70
CA LYS A 56 -12.39 20.30 8.06
C LYS A 56 -10.96 20.47 8.59
N ALA A 57 -10.47 19.52 9.37
CA ALA A 57 -9.16 19.55 9.99
C ALA A 57 -8.54 18.15 10.07
N TRP A 58 -7.21 18.13 10.18
CA TRP A 58 -6.45 16.93 10.47
C TRP A 58 -6.38 16.72 11.98
N HIS A 59 -6.48 15.46 12.38
CA HIS A 59 -6.49 15.05 13.78
C HIS A 59 -5.50 13.92 14.01
N TRP A 60 -4.90 13.89 15.19
CA TRP A 60 -4.13 12.77 15.69
C TRP A 60 -4.90 12.02 16.76
N SER A 61 -4.82 10.70 16.75
CA SER A 61 -5.40 9.85 17.80
C SER A 61 -4.44 8.72 18.18
N ASP A 62 -4.11 8.61 19.47
CA ASP A 62 -3.31 7.52 20.04
C ASP A 62 -4.16 6.24 20.08
N GLN A 63 -3.71 5.19 19.39
CA GLN A 63 -4.34 3.87 19.37
C GLN A 63 -3.69 2.92 20.39
N GLY A 64 -2.65 3.36 21.07
CA GLY A 64 -1.93 2.60 22.07
C GLY A 64 -1.15 1.44 21.46
N THR A 65 -1.18 0.34 22.17
CA THR A 65 -0.45 -0.89 21.85
C THR A 65 -1.40 -2.08 21.89
N PRO A 66 -1.25 -3.08 20.99
CA PRO A 66 -1.96 -4.34 21.14
C PRO A 66 -1.46 -5.08 22.38
N SER A 67 -2.33 -5.32 23.37
CA SER A 67 -2.00 -6.14 24.55
C SER A 67 -0.71 -5.74 25.28
N GLY A 68 -0.38 -4.44 25.29
CA GLY A 68 0.86 -3.91 25.89
C GLY A 68 2.15 -4.21 25.10
N ARG A 69 2.06 -4.78 23.89
CA ARG A 69 3.19 -5.06 23.00
C ARG A 69 3.59 -3.82 22.20
N ARG A 70 4.89 -3.61 22.01
CA ARG A 70 5.35 -2.54 21.11
C ARG A 70 5.03 -2.90 19.68
N VAL A 71 4.56 -1.92 18.91
CA VAL A 71 4.46 -2.05 17.45
C VAL A 71 5.88 -1.95 16.87
N ILE A 72 6.27 -2.91 16.02
CA ILE A 72 7.63 -2.93 15.44
C ILE A 72 7.67 -2.76 13.93
N GLU A 73 6.71 -3.32 13.21
CA GLU A 73 6.73 -3.33 11.74
C GLU A 73 5.32 -3.21 11.16
N LYS A 74 5.25 -2.72 9.93
CA LYS A 74 3.99 -2.61 9.19
C LYS A 74 3.64 -3.91 8.48
N VAL A 75 2.34 -4.17 8.35
CA VAL A 75 1.81 -5.04 7.30
C VAL A 75 1.02 -4.21 6.29
N GLY A 76 0.19 -3.28 6.76
CA GLY A 76 -0.53 -2.35 5.90
C GLY A 76 -1.92 -2.06 6.44
N ALA A 77 -2.68 -1.27 5.70
CA ALA A 77 -4.05 -0.94 6.07
C ALA A 77 -5.00 -1.15 4.88
N VAL A 78 -6.26 -1.45 5.18
CA VAL A 78 -7.30 -1.64 4.18
C VAL A 78 -8.65 -1.13 4.67
N THR A 79 -9.45 -0.59 3.74
CA THR A 79 -10.85 -0.25 3.99
C THR A 79 -11.73 -1.47 3.72
N VAL A 80 -12.63 -1.76 4.64
CA VAL A 80 -13.59 -2.88 4.54
C VAL A 80 -15.01 -2.34 4.66
N GLN A 81 -15.94 -2.92 3.92
CA GLN A 81 -17.36 -2.60 3.93
C GLN A 81 -18.21 -3.87 3.79
N ASP A 82 -19.20 -4.04 4.66
CA ASP A 82 -20.03 -5.27 4.67
C ASP A 82 -20.97 -5.38 3.47
N ASN A 83 -21.33 -4.26 2.85
CA ASN A 83 -22.08 -4.16 1.60
C ASN A 83 -22.01 -2.70 1.10
N GLN A 84 -22.50 -2.40 -0.11
CA GLN A 84 -22.39 -1.06 -0.72
C GLN A 84 -22.98 0.09 0.12
N ALA A 85 -23.96 -0.18 0.98
CA ALA A 85 -24.61 0.82 1.82
C ALA A 85 -24.09 0.85 3.27
N ALA A 86 -23.28 -0.12 3.68
CA ALA A 86 -22.76 -0.19 5.03
C ALA A 86 -21.70 0.89 5.27
N VAL A 87 -21.53 1.31 6.52
CA VAL A 87 -20.42 2.20 6.89
C VAL A 87 -19.10 1.48 6.65
N GLN A 88 -18.17 2.16 6.00
CA GLN A 88 -16.83 1.63 5.78
C GLN A 88 -16.04 1.63 7.11
N ARG A 89 -15.15 0.64 7.30
CA ARG A 89 -14.24 0.56 8.45
C ARG A 89 -12.77 0.46 8.02
N PRO A 90 -11.86 1.23 8.64
CA PRO A 90 -10.43 1.08 8.42
C PRO A 90 -9.87 -0.07 9.29
N TYR A 91 -9.03 -0.89 8.69
CA TYR A 91 -8.32 -1.99 9.32
C TYR A 91 -6.82 -1.72 9.15
N ALA A 92 -6.06 -1.68 10.24
CA ALA A 92 -4.61 -1.55 10.23
C ALA A 92 -3.95 -2.80 10.84
N PHE A 93 -3.10 -3.44 10.06
CA PHE A 93 -2.37 -4.64 10.45
C PHE A 93 -0.91 -4.29 10.72
N VAL A 94 -0.42 -4.69 11.89
CA VAL A 94 0.94 -4.42 12.36
C VAL A 94 1.55 -5.67 12.98
N ILE A 95 2.88 -5.69 13.07
CA ILE A 95 3.63 -6.73 13.76
C ILE A 95 4.08 -6.20 15.12
N GLY A 96 3.83 -6.97 16.18
CA GLY A 96 4.26 -6.68 17.54
C GLY A 96 5.68 -7.16 17.84
N ASP A 97 6.28 -6.71 18.94
CA ASP A 97 7.63 -7.12 19.34
C ASP A 97 7.78 -8.60 19.75
N ASP A 98 6.68 -9.34 19.80
CA ASP A 98 6.62 -10.80 19.90
C ASP A 98 6.46 -11.50 18.54
N SER A 99 6.66 -10.78 17.43
CA SER A 99 6.59 -11.29 16.05
C SER A 99 5.22 -11.88 15.66
N LYS A 100 4.14 -11.35 16.24
CA LYS A 100 2.75 -11.69 15.89
C LYS A 100 2.05 -10.59 15.13
N LEU A 101 1.01 -10.97 14.40
CA LEU A 101 0.13 -10.07 13.68
C LEU A 101 -0.96 -9.54 14.62
N TYR A 102 -1.16 -8.24 14.60
CA TYR A 102 -2.22 -7.55 15.33
C TYR A 102 -3.05 -6.71 14.38
N LEU A 103 -4.36 -6.70 14.60
CA LEU A 103 -5.32 -5.87 13.89
C LEU A 103 -5.82 -4.75 14.81
N ASN A 104 -5.66 -3.50 14.40
CA ASN A 104 -6.38 -2.37 14.95
C ASN A 104 -7.49 -1.94 13.99
N TRP A 105 -8.72 -1.80 14.48
CA TRP A 105 -9.87 -1.47 13.62
C TRP A 105 -10.94 -0.68 14.37
N TRP A 106 -11.77 0.06 13.63
CA TRP A 106 -12.89 0.83 14.19
C TRP A 106 -14.19 0.02 14.13
N ASP A 107 -14.85 -0.18 15.27
CA ASP A 107 -16.09 -0.95 15.36
C ASP A 107 -17.38 -0.15 15.12
N GLY A 108 -17.25 1.14 14.80
CA GLY A 108 -18.36 2.08 14.71
C GLY A 108 -18.46 2.99 15.93
N THR A 109 -17.89 2.59 17.07
CA THR A 109 -17.97 3.32 18.34
C THR A 109 -16.61 3.56 19.00
N LYS A 110 -15.68 2.61 18.86
CA LYS A 110 -14.32 2.70 19.41
C LYS A 110 -13.35 1.89 18.57
N TRP A 111 -12.07 2.21 18.75
CA TRP A 111 -10.98 1.41 18.22
C TRP A 111 -10.80 0.14 19.05
N GLN A 112 -10.49 -0.95 18.36
CA GLN A 112 -10.34 -2.28 18.91
C GLN A 112 -9.01 -2.87 18.47
N TRP A 113 -8.40 -3.66 19.36
CA TRP A 113 -7.25 -4.50 19.02
C TRP A 113 -7.66 -5.96 19.02
N ASN A 114 -7.20 -6.71 18.03
CA ASN A 114 -7.34 -8.17 17.97
C ASN A 114 -5.98 -8.82 17.69
N ASP A 115 -5.60 -9.81 18.50
CA ASP A 115 -4.43 -10.65 18.29
C ASP A 115 -4.75 -11.70 17.22
N GLN A 116 -4.09 -11.62 16.07
CA GLN A 116 -4.23 -12.60 14.99
C GLN A 116 -3.23 -13.76 15.13
N GLY A 117 -2.34 -13.66 16.12
CA GLY A 117 -1.28 -14.61 16.38
C GLY A 117 -0.23 -14.61 15.28
N ALA A 118 0.41 -15.76 15.11
CA ALA A 118 1.27 -16.06 14.00
C ALA A 118 0.91 -17.47 13.48
N PRO A 119 1.07 -17.72 12.17
CA PRO A 119 0.67 -19.00 11.60
C PRO A 119 1.53 -20.14 12.15
N SER A 120 0.90 -21.24 12.56
CA SER A 120 1.59 -22.50 12.92
C SER A 120 2.73 -22.35 13.95
N GLY A 121 2.65 -21.37 14.85
CA GLY A 121 3.70 -21.10 15.84
C GLY A 121 5.00 -20.51 15.25
N ARG A 122 4.97 -20.03 14.01
CA ARG A 122 6.08 -19.30 13.36
C ARG A 122 6.26 -17.90 13.94
N LEU A 123 7.37 -17.27 13.62
CA LEU A 123 7.59 -15.85 13.87
C LEU A 123 7.37 -15.07 12.57
N ILE A 124 6.56 -14.01 12.63
CA ILE A 124 6.37 -13.11 11.48
C ILE A 124 7.55 -12.15 11.41
N ARG A 125 8.23 -12.14 10.27
CA ARG A 125 9.43 -11.34 10.02
C ARG A 125 9.10 -10.00 9.38
N GLU A 126 8.28 -10.02 8.32
CA GLU A 126 7.97 -8.85 7.50
C GLU A 126 6.54 -8.91 6.98
N GLY A 127 5.89 -7.75 6.84
CA GLY A 127 4.62 -7.63 6.14
C GLY A 127 4.83 -7.45 4.63
N VAL A 128 4.01 -8.14 3.82
CA VAL A 128 3.97 -7.95 2.36
C VAL A 128 2.93 -6.91 1.97
N GLY A 129 1.79 -6.89 2.66
CA GLY A 129 0.71 -5.93 2.40
C GLY A 129 -0.66 -6.48 2.77
N VAL A 130 -1.67 -5.62 2.66
CA VAL A 130 -3.08 -5.98 2.94
C VAL A 130 -3.96 -5.56 1.77
N VAL A 131 -4.88 -6.44 1.37
CA VAL A 131 -5.93 -6.15 0.39
C VAL A 131 -7.28 -6.56 0.92
N SER A 132 -8.34 -6.01 0.31
CA SER A 132 -9.71 -6.45 0.54
C SER A 132 -10.20 -7.18 -0.70
N VAL A 133 -10.72 -8.38 -0.51
CA VAL A 133 -11.37 -9.16 -1.56
C VAL A 133 -12.89 -9.15 -1.35
N GLN A 134 -13.65 -9.32 -2.42
CA GLN A 134 -15.10 -9.42 -2.42
C GLN A 134 -15.53 -10.46 -3.46
N ASP A 135 -16.57 -11.22 -3.14
CA ASP A 135 -17.06 -12.30 -4.00
C ASP A 135 -17.72 -11.77 -5.28
N ASN A 136 -18.35 -10.61 -5.19
CA ASN A 136 -18.93 -9.84 -6.28
C ASN A 136 -19.13 -8.37 -5.83
N ALA A 137 -19.66 -7.51 -6.71
CA ALA A 137 -19.86 -6.08 -6.45
C ALA A 137 -20.74 -5.73 -5.23
N ASN A 138 -21.56 -6.67 -4.74
CA ASN A 138 -22.48 -6.47 -3.63
C ASN A 138 -22.12 -7.32 -2.39
N ALA A 139 -21.08 -8.14 -2.48
CA ALA A 139 -20.65 -8.99 -1.38
C ALA A 139 -19.91 -8.17 -0.31
N ALA A 140 -19.90 -8.72 0.91
CA ALA A 140 -19.04 -8.19 1.97
C ALA A 140 -17.57 -8.27 1.56
N GLN A 141 -16.85 -7.19 1.87
CA GLN A 141 -15.42 -7.12 1.73
C GLN A 141 -14.73 -7.92 2.84
N ARG A 142 -13.66 -8.63 2.47
CA ARG A 142 -12.90 -9.51 3.37
C ARG A 142 -11.42 -9.13 3.30
N PRO A 143 -10.78 -8.73 4.41
CA PRO A 143 -9.37 -8.40 4.43
C PRO A 143 -8.48 -9.65 4.34
N TYR A 144 -7.38 -9.53 3.60
CA TYR A 144 -6.32 -10.52 3.42
C TYR A 144 -4.99 -9.84 3.70
N ALA A 145 -4.33 -10.23 4.79
CA ALA A 145 -3.04 -9.71 5.22
C ALA A 145 -1.93 -10.72 4.92
N PHE A 146 -0.98 -10.34 4.06
CA PHE A 146 0.11 -11.19 3.62
C PHE A 146 1.39 -10.87 4.38
N VAL A 147 2.08 -11.91 4.83
CA VAL A 147 3.31 -11.79 5.63
C VAL A 147 4.34 -12.83 5.24
N ILE A 148 5.60 -12.56 5.57
CA ILE A 148 6.72 -13.50 5.46
C ILE A 148 7.11 -13.96 6.85
N THR A 149 7.25 -15.27 7.03
CA THR A 149 7.67 -15.89 8.29
C THR A 149 9.16 -16.21 8.32
N ASP A 150 9.65 -16.60 9.50
CA ASP A 150 11.02 -17.03 9.76
C ASP A 150 11.49 -18.25 8.94
N ASP A 151 10.57 -19.02 8.36
CA ASP A 151 10.87 -20.09 7.40
C ASP A 151 10.90 -19.62 5.93
N PHE A 152 10.91 -18.30 5.69
CA PHE A 152 10.99 -17.66 4.37
C PHE A 152 9.85 -18.05 3.42
N ARG A 153 8.66 -18.32 3.97
CA ARG A 153 7.44 -18.61 3.23
C ARG A 153 6.45 -17.45 3.30
N LEU A 154 5.61 -17.36 2.29
CA LEU A 154 4.47 -16.45 2.26
C LEU A 154 3.29 -17.09 2.99
N TRP A 155 2.68 -16.34 3.89
CA TRP A 155 1.44 -16.71 4.57
C TRP A 155 0.40 -15.62 4.40
N VAL A 156 -0.88 -16.01 4.43
CA VAL A 156 -2.00 -15.08 4.45
C VAL A 156 -2.90 -15.33 5.65
N ASN A 157 -3.18 -14.25 6.39
CA ASN A 157 -4.26 -14.18 7.38
C ASN A 157 -5.48 -13.55 6.73
N TRP A 158 -6.62 -14.22 6.77
CA TRP A 158 -7.81 -13.77 6.05
C TRP A 158 -9.10 -14.06 6.82
N TRP A 159 -10.10 -13.21 6.62
CA TRP A 159 -11.43 -13.36 7.20
C TRP A 159 -12.35 -14.11 6.24
N ASP A 160 -13.00 -15.19 6.70
CA ASP A 160 -13.93 -15.97 5.87
C ASP A 160 -15.39 -15.49 5.94
N GLY A 161 -15.67 -14.44 6.71
CA GLY A 161 -17.03 -14.00 7.06
C GLY A 161 -17.45 -14.38 8.48
N THR A 162 -16.78 -15.37 9.09
CA THR A 162 -17.11 -15.91 10.41
C THR A 162 -15.92 -16.00 11.36
N LYS A 163 -14.72 -16.29 10.84
CA LYS A 163 -13.49 -16.41 11.62
C LYS A 163 -12.26 -16.02 10.79
N TRP A 164 -11.18 -15.72 11.50
CA TRP A 164 -9.86 -15.52 10.92
C TRP A 164 -9.20 -16.88 10.67
N ASN A 165 -8.53 -16.99 9.53
CA ASN A 165 -7.82 -18.18 9.11
C ASN A 165 -6.40 -17.82 8.70
N TRP A 166 -5.47 -18.75 8.91
CA TRP A 166 -4.12 -18.70 8.35
C TRP A 166 -3.99 -19.74 7.24
N SER A 167 -3.35 -19.39 6.13
CA SER A 167 -3.06 -20.31 5.04
C SER A 167 -1.62 -20.14 4.54
N ASP A 168 -0.89 -21.25 4.50
CA ASP A 168 0.47 -21.32 3.94
C ASP A 168 0.40 -21.23 2.42
N GLN A 169 1.01 -20.20 1.85
CA GLN A 169 1.14 -20.06 0.38
C GLN A 169 2.45 -20.67 -0.14
N GLY A 170 3.29 -21.15 0.77
CA GLY A 170 4.58 -21.70 0.48
C GLY A 170 5.59 -20.66 0.03
N ALA A 171 6.54 -21.13 -0.75
CA ALA A 171 7.52 -20.29 -1.42
C ALA A 171 7.53 -20.65 -2.91
N PRO A 172 8.05 -19.76 -3.78
CA PRO A 172 8.24 -20.11 -5.17
C PRO A 172 9.06 -21.41 -5.36
N PRO A 173 8.80 -22.20 -6.42
CA PRO A 173 9.50 -23.45 -6.66
C PRO A 173 11.03 -23.32 -6.57
N SER A 174 11.65 -24.11 -5.68
CA SER A 174 13.10 -24.13 -5.43
C SER A 174 13.71 -22.78 -5.01
N ARG A 175 12.91 -21.88 -4.43
CA ARG A 175 13.34 -20.57 -3.93
C ARG A 175 12.84 -20.34 -2.50
N THR A 176 13.40 -19.33 -1.86
CA THR A 176 12.87 -18.78 -0.61
C THR A 176 12.42 -17.34 -0.82
N VAL A 177 11.42 -16.90 -0.06
CA VAL A 177 10.97 -15.51 -0.10
C VAL A 177 11.95 -14.66 0.72
N SER A 178 12.67 -13.77 0.06
CA SER A 178 13.69 -12.93 0.69
C SER A 178 13.11 -11.64 1.24
N ARG A 179 12.32 -10.91 0.45
CA ARG A 179 11.76 -9.58 0.82
C ARG A 179 10.33 -9.39 0.26
N PRO A 180 9.51 -8.52 0.88
CA PRO A 180 8.23 -8.12 0.33
C PRO A 180 8.40 -7.21 -0.89
N LEU A 181 7.39 -7.20 -1.75
CA LEU A 181 7.25 -6.21 -2.82
C LEU A 181 5.92 -5.45 -2.66
N GLY A 182 4.81 -6.16 -2.52
CA GLY A 182 3.50 -5.56 -2.28
C GLY A 182 2.36 -6.49 -2.70
N VAL A 183 1.13 -6.02 -2.51
CA VAL A 183 -0.09 -6.75 -2.90
C VAL A 183 -1.03 -5.86 -3.68
N THR A 184 -1.87 -6.46 -4.51
CA THR A 184 -3.00 -5.79 -5.16
C THR A 184 -4.14 -6.79 -5.36
N THR A 185 -5.30 -6.31 -5.79
CA THR A 185 -6.37 -7.16 -6.31
C THR A 185 -6.55 -6.99 -7.81
N MET A 186 -7.13 -8.02 -8.41
CA MET A 186 -7.45 -8.09 -9.83
C MET A 186 -8.88 -8.59 -10.02
N ARG A 187 -9.68 -7.90 -10.85
CA ARG A 187 -10.98 -8.41 -11.33
C ARG A 187 -11.06 -8.44 -12.86
N ASP A 188 -11.81 -9.41 -13.38
CA ASP A 188 -12.02 -9.55 -14.82
C ASP A 188 -13.08 -8.59 -15.36
N ASN A 189 -14.01 -8.17 -14.52
CA ASN A 189 -15.05 -7.17 -14.82
C ASN A 189 -15.64 -6.64 -13.50
N PRO A 190 -16.52 -5.61 -13.52
CA PRO A 190 -17.06 -5.00 -12.31
C PRO A 190 -17.80 -5.94 -11.36
N ASN A 191 -18.36 -7.03 -11.87
CA ASN A 191 -19.16 -7.99 -11.11
C ASN A 191 -18.38 -9.25 -10.70
N ALA A 192 -17.13 -9.38 -11.14
CA ALA A 192 -16.30 -10.54 -10.85
C ALA A 192 -15.79 -10.56 -9.41
N PHE A 193 -15.42 -11.76 -8.95
CA PHE A 193 -14.62 -11.96 -7.75
C PHE A 193 -13.30 -11.17 -7.87
N THR A 194 -12.92 -10.44 -6.83
CA THR A 194 -11.62 -9.75 -6.79
C THR A 194 -10.55 -10.71 -6.28
N ARG A 195 -9.60 -11.06 -7.14
CA ARG A 195 -8.53 -12.00 -6.84
C ARG A 195 -7.35 -11.29 -6.16
N PRO A 196 -6.85 -11.78 -5.01
CA PRO A 196 -5.65 -11.24 -4.40
C PRO A 196 -4.39 -11.70 -5.16
N TYR A 197 -3.45 -10.78 -5.31
CA TYR A 197 -2.13 -10.99 -5.92
C TYR A 197 -1.08 -10.47 -4.93
N ALA A 198 -0.13 -11.33 -4.55
CA ALA A 198 0.98 -11.00 -3.67
C ALA A 198 2.30 -11.14 -4.42
N PHE A 199 3.03 -10.04 -4.53
CA PHE A 199 4.34 -9.99 -5.16
C PHE A 199 5.43 -10.00 -4.10
N VAL A 200 6.47 -10.78 -4.35
CA VAL A 200 7.63 -10.93 -3.46
C VAL A 200 8.92 -10.97 -4.26
N ILE A 201 10.04 -10.77 -3.57
CA ILE A 201 11.37 -10.89 -4.13
C ILE A 201 12.05 -12.12 -3.52
N THR A 202 12.56 -13.01 -4.37
CA THR A 202 13.25 -14.24 -3.96
C THR A 202 14.72 -14.03 -3.65
N ASP A 203 15.36 -15.05 -3.08
CA ASP A 203 16.80 -15.09 -2.75
C ASP A 203 17.72 -14.79 -3.95
N ASP A 204 17.28 -15.10 -5.17
CA ASP A 204 17.98 -14.79 -6.42
C ASP A 204 17.64 -13.39 -6.99
N SER A 205 17.00 -12.53 -6.20
CA SER A 205 16.66 -11.15 -6.56
C SER A 205 15.74 -11.03 -7.79
N ARG A 206 14.83 -11.99 -7.97
CA ARG A 206 13.76 -11.98 -8.98
C ARG A 206 12.41 -11.70 -8.34
N VAL A 207 11.48 -11.18 -9.13
CA VAL A 207 10.09 -10.98 -8.74
C VAL A 207 9.29 -12.24 -9.00
N TRP A 208 8.50 -12.65 -8.02
CA TRP A 208 7.50 -13.70 -8.15
C TRP A 208 6.14 -13.18 -7.71
N VAL A 209 5.09 -13.72 -8.31
CA VAL A 209 3.71 -13.44 -7.90
C VAL A 209 3.03 -14.73 -7.44
N ASN A 210 2.40 -14.67 -6.27
CA ASN A 210 1.44 -15.63 -5.78
C ASN A 210 0.03 -15.08 -6.00
N TRP A 211 -0.85 -15.84 -6.64
CA TRP A 211 -2.18 -15.35 -6.99
C TRP A 211 -3.22 -16.47 -6.98
N TRP A 212 -4.46 -16.09 -6.69
CA TRP A 212 -5.61 -17.00 -6.68
C TRP A 212 -6.31 -17.03 -8.04
N ASP A 213 -6.47 -18.22 -8.63
CA ASP A 213 -7.13 -18.39 -9.94
C ASP A 213 -8.64 -18.61 -9.88
N GLY A 214 -9.22 -18.63 -8.68
CA GLY A 214 -10.62 -19.02 -8.44
C GLY A 214 -10.75 -20.41 -7.81
N THR A 215 -9.72 -21.26 -7.95
CA THR A 215 -9.72 -22.65 -7.48
C THR A 215 -8.49 -23.01 -6.63
N LYS A 216 -7.33 -22.45 -6.96
CA LYS A 216 -6.07 -22.70 -6.25
C LYS A 216 -5.15 -21.48 -6.34
N TRP A 217 -4.15 -21.50 -5.45
CA TRP A 217 -3.04 -20.56 -5.48
C TRP A 217 -1.98 -21.03 -6.46
N ASN A 218 -1.41 -20.08 -7.20
CA ASN A 218 -0.37 -20.33 -8.18
C ASN A 218 0.83 -19.40 -7.94
N TRP A 219 2.02 -19.90 -8.23
CA TRP A 219 3.25 -19.11 -8.29
C TRP A 219 3.67 -18.92 -9.74
N SER A 220 4.13 -17.72 -10.09
CA SER A 220 4.70 -17.42 -11.41
C SER A 220 5.93 -16.53 -11.31
N ASP A 221 7.02 -16.96 -11.94
CA ASP A 221 8.27 -16.20 -12.04
C ASP A 221 8.09 -15.04 -13.01
N GLN A 222 8.32 -13.82 -12.53
CA GLN A 222 8.30 -12.61 -13.36
C GLN A 222 9.68 -12.19 -13.80
N GLY A 223 10.72 -12.86 -13.30
CA GLY A 223 12.10 -12.55 -13.59
C GLY A 223 12.58 -11.27 -12.92
N ALA A 224 13.55 -10.64 -13.56
CA ALA A 224 14.09 -9.36 -13.18
C ALA A 224 14.28 -8.52 -14.46
N PRO A 225 14.38 -7.19 -14.35
CA PRO A 225 14.77 -6.38 -15.49
C PRO A 225 16.10 -6.87 -16.09
N SER A 226 16.26 -6.73 -17.41
CA SER A 226 17.43 -7.25 -18.12
C SER A 226 18.75 -6.75 -17.51
N GLY A 227 19.59 -7.68 -17.07
CA GLY A 227 20.89 -7.39 -16.46
C GLY A 227 20.84 -6.74 -15.06
N GLN A 228 19.65 -6.59 -14.47
CA GLN A 228 19.47 -5.82 -13.25
C GLN A 228 18.71 -6.60 -12.17
N PRO A 229 19.41 -7.24 -11.20
CA PRO A 229 18.77 -7.88 -10.07
C PRO A 229 17.94 -6.86 -9.26
N VAL A 230 16.82 -7.33 -8.70
CA VAL A 230 15.91 -6.51 -7.91
C VAL A 230 16.41 -6.35 -6.48
N LYS A 231 16.56 -5.09 -6.04
CA LYS A 231 16.99 -4.73 -4.69
C LYS A 231 15.80 -4.61 -3.74
N LYS A 232 14.70 -3.97 -4.15
CA LYS A 232 13.52 -3.81 -3.29
C LYS A 232 12.26 -3.47 -4.10
N GLY A 233 11.10 -3.67 -3.49
CA GLY A 233 9.82 -3.20 -4.03
C GLY A 233 9.64 -1.70 -3.84
N ALA A 234 8.87 -1.09 -4.75
CA ALA A 234 8.42 0.30 -4.66
C ALA A 234 6.88 0.43 -4.59
N GLY A 235 6.15 -0.67 -4.80
CA GLY A 235 4.70 -0.73 -4.71
C GLY A 235 4.08 -1.60 -5.80
N VAL A 236 2.85 -2.06 -5.57
CA VAL A 236 2.05 -2.82 -6.53
C VAL A 236 0.69 -2.17 -6.64
N VAL A 237 0.18 -2.06 -7.87
CA VAL A 237 -1.15 -1.54 -8.15
C VAL A 237 -1.80 -2.32 -9.27
N SER A 238 -3.12 -2.18 -9.44
CA SER A 238 -3.85 -2.66 -10.60
C SER A 238 -4.43 -1.50 -11.41
N VAL A 239 -4.44 -1.64 -12.73
CA VAL A 239 -4.95 -0.61 -13.65
C VAL A 239 -5.89 -1.22 -14.69
N GLN A 240 -6.76 -0.42 -15.29
CA GLN A 240 -7.76 -0.87 -16.26
C GLN A 240 -7.94 0.17 -17.37
N ASP A 241 -8.18 -0.29 -18.61
CA ASP A 241 -8.36 0.61 -19.77
C ASP A 241 -9.68 1.38 -19.73
N ASN A 242 -10.68 0.85 -19.03
CA ASN A 242 -11.96 1.51 -18.78
C ASN A 242 -12.66 0.79 -17.60
N PRO A 243 -13.81 1.29 -17.11
CA PRO A 243 -14.50 0.71 -15.96
C PRO A 243 -14.94 -0.74 -16.10
N ASN A 244 -15.13 -1.22 -17.32
CA ASN A 244 -15.62 -2.56 -17.61
C ASN A 244 -14.50 -3.51 -18.06
N ALA A 245 -13.26 -3.02 -18.19
CA ALA A 245 -12.13 -3.82 -18.63
C ALA A 245 -11.60 -4.72 -17.50
N VAL A 246 -10.91 -5.79 -17.91
CA VAL A 246 -10.07 -6.60 -17.03
C VAL A 246 -8.99 -5.70 -16.43
N GLU A 247 -8.79 -5.79 -15.12
CA GLU A 247 -7.67 -5.14 -14.46
C GLU A 247 -6.35 -5.85 -14.80
N ARG A 248 -5.25 -5.10 -14.82
CA ARG A 248 -3.88 -5.63 -15.02
C ARG A 248 -2.92 -5.13 -13.94
N PRO A 249 -2.07 -5.99 -13.36
CA PRO A 249 -1.14 -5.61 -12.31
C PRO A 249 0.09 -4.88 -12.85
N TYR A 250 0.59 -3.94 -12.06
CA TYR A 250 1.84 -3.22 -12.24
C TYR A 250 2.64 -3.34 -10.95
N ALA A 251 3.83 -3.95 -11.02
CA ALA A 251 4.75 -4.08 -9.89
C ALA A 251 5.98 -3.20 -10.13
N PHE A 252 6.17 -2.20 -9.26
CA PHE A 252 7.30 -1.29 -9.30
C PHE A 252 8.41 -1.78 -8.39
N VAL A 253 9.63 -1.74 -8.90
CA VAL A 253 10.81 -2.20 -8.17
C VAL A 253 12.00 -1.28 -8.38
N GLN A 254 12.90 -1.29 -7.41
CA GLN A 254 14.21 -0.68 -7.53
C GLN A 254 15.27 -1.76 -7.82
N GLY A 255 16.11 -1.51 -8.83
CA GLY A 255 17.33 -2.28 -9.07
C GLY A 255 18.47 -1.92 -8.13
N TYR A 256 19.51 -2.76 -8.05
CA TYR A 256 20.77 -2.42 -7.37
C TYR A 256 21.50 -1.22 -7.96
N ASP A 257 21.23 -0.85 -9.22
CA ASP A 257 21.69 0.40 -9.84
C ASP A 257 20.90 1.64 -9.37
N SER A 258 20.00 1.47 -8.40
CA SER A 258 19.18 2.52 -7.79
C SER A 258 18.21 3.20 -8.77
N LYS A 259 17.81 2.51 -9.84
CA LYS A 259 16.77 2.96 -10.78
C LYS A 259 15.44 2.22 -10.57
N LEU A 260 14.38 2.86 -11.05
CA LEU A 260 13.02 2.35 -11.04
C LEU A 260 12.76 1.51 -12.30
N TYR A 261 12.10 0.37 -12.10
CA TYR A 261 11.61 -0.50 -13.15
C TYR A 261 10.17 -0.89 -12.85
N VAL A 262 9.43 -1.23 -13.90
CA VAL A 262 8.07 -1.74 -13.77
C VAL A 262 7.96 -3.08 -14.50
N ASN A 263 7.32 -4.03 -13.83
CA ASN A 263 6.82 -5.26 -14.43
C ASN A 263 5.30 -5.16 -14.57
N TRP A 264 4.76 -5.41 -15.75
CA TRP A 264 3.32 -5.33 -15.98
C TRP A 264 2.83 -6.45 -16.89
N TRP A 265 1.53 -6.76 -16.78
CA TRP A 265 0.82 -7.63 -17.71
C TRP A 265 0.13 -6.79 -18.79
N ASP A 266 0.36 -7.10 -20.07
CA ASP A 266 -0.28 -6.38 -21.19
C ASP A 266 -1.62 -7.00 -21.65
N GLY A 267 -2.03 -8.12 -21.05
CA GLY A 267 -3.17 -8.93 -21.51
C GLY A 267 -2.74 -10.27 -22.12
N THR A 268 -1.49 -10.37 -22.58
CA THR A 268 -0.95 -11.54 -23.27
C THR A 268 0.37 -12.04 -22.69
N LYS A 269 1.23 -11.14 -22.20
CA LYS A 269 2.52 -11.47 -21.61
C LYS A 269 2.93 -10.45 -20.55
N TRP A 270 3.87 -10.87 -19.73
CA TRP A 270 4.56 -9.98 -18.81
C TRP A 270 5.67 -9.23 -19.53
N ASN A 271 5.82 -7.95 -19.19
CA ASN A 271 6.84 -7.08 -19.75
C ASN A 271 7.62 -6.40 -18.63
N TRP A 272 8.86 -6.03 -18.94
CA TRP A 272 9.69 -5.18 -18.10
C TRP A 272 10.00 -3.88 -18.85
N SER A 273 9.94 -2.76 -18.14
CA SER A 273 10.33 -1.46 -18.67
C SER A 273 11.12 -0.67 -17.64
N SER A 274 12.27 -0.11 -18.05
CA SER A 274 13.05 0.79 -17.21
C SER A 274 12.39 2.17 -17.19
N GLN A 275 12.18 2.69 -15.99
CA GLN A 275 11.70 4.07 -15.78
C GLN A 275 12.87 5.01 -15.49
N GLY A 276 14.09 4.49 -15.40
CA GLY A 276 15.28 5.24 -15.05
C GLY A 276 15.21 5.78 -13.62
N ALA A 277 15.72 6.98 -13.43
CA ALA A 277 15.64 7.69 -12.17
C ALA A 277 15.45 9.19 -12.44
N PRO A 278 14.80 9.93 -11.52
CA PRO A 278 14.45 11.32 -11.75
C PRO A 278 15.71 12.17 -11.93
N SER A 279 15.82 12.88 -13.05
CA SER A 279 16.95 13.81 -13.33
C SER A 279 18.35 13.20 -13.14
N GLY A 280 18.51 11.89 -13.37
CA GLY A 280 19.79 11.19 -13.18
C GLY A 280 20.21 10.99 -11.73
N ARG A 281 19.33 11.23 -10.75
CA ARG A 281 19.55 10.96 -9.33
C ARG A 281 19.57 9.47 -9.01
N LEU A 282 20.06 9.09 -7.84
CA LEU A 282 19.83 7.75 -7.30
C LEU A 282 18.51 7.74 -6.52
N ILE A 283 17.71 6.68 -6.69
CA ILE A 283 16.56 6.46 -5.82
C ILE A 283 17.06 5.83 -4.52
N LEU A 284 16.69 6.38 -3.37
CA LEU A 284 17.03 5.84 -2.05
C LEU A 284 15.90 5.06 -1.44
N ASP A 285 14.63 5.43 -1.66
CA ASP A 285 13.45 4.72 -1.17
C ASP A 285 12.16 5.05 -1.92
N SER A 286 11.04 4.47 -1.49
CA SER A 286 9.71 4.71 -2.06
C SER A 286 8.65 4.93 -1.00
N ALA A 287 7.78 5.92 -1.21
CA ALA A 287 6.57 6.11 -0.40
C ALA A 287 5.40 5.22 -0.86
N GLY A 288 5.50 4.59 -2.04
CA GLY A 288 4.51 3.64 -2.54
C GLY A 288 3.97 3.99 -3.91
N ALA A 289 3.02 3.19 -4.37
CA ALA A 289 2.34 3.36 -5.65
C ALA A 289 0.83 3.40 -5.48
N VAL A 290 0.14 4.15 -6.33
CA VAL A 290 -1.31 4.28 -6.32
C VAL A 290 -1.90 4.24 -7.73
N THR A 291 -3.13 3.76 -7.82
CA THR A 291 -3.94 3.83 -9.05
C THR A 291 -4.79 5.10 -9.03
N MET A 292 -4.66 5.89 -10.08
CA MET A 292 -5.35 7.15 -10.29
C MET A 292 -6.42 7.02 -11.37
N LYS A 293 -7.53 7.74 -11.20
CA LYS A 293 -8.67 7.81 -12.12
C LYS A 293 -9.22 9.23 -12.19
N ASP A 294 -9.40 9.76 -13.40
CA ASP A 294 -9.85 11.14 -13.61
C ASP A 294 -11.35 11.36 -13.42
N ASN A 295 -12.16 10.35 -13.72
CA ASN A 295 -13.61 10.35 -13.58
C ASN A 295 -14.13 8.90 -13.71
N PRO A 296 -15.40 8.60 -13.35
CA PRO A 296 -15.98 7.26 -13.40
C PRO A 296 -15.81 6.48 -14.69
N SER A 297 -15.67 7.14 -15.84
CA SER A 297 -15.58 6.52 -17.16
C SER A 297 -14.15 6.41 -17.70
N ALA A 298 -13.17 7.03 -17.03
CA ALA A 298 -11.78 7.04 -17.46
C ALA A 298 -11.08 5.69 -17.26
N PHE A 299 -10.03 5.48 -18.05
CA PHE A 299 -8.98 4.51 -17.73
C PHE A 299 -8.31 4.87 -16.40
N THR A 300 -7.65 3.90 -15.79
CA THR A 300 -6.84 4.13 -14.61
C THR A 300 -5.36 4.01 -14.92
N ARG A 301 -4.54 4.72 -14.14
CA ARG A 301 -3.10 4.84 -14.38
C ARG A 301 -2.29 4.78 -13.09
N PRO A 302 -1.08 4.21 -13.11
CA PRO A 302 -0.24 4.13 -11.93
C PRO A 302 0.54 5.43 -11.71
N TYR A 303 0.72 5.77 -10.44
CA TYR A 303 1.65 6.78 -9.92
C TYR A 303 2.54 6.08 -8.91
N VAL A 304 3.85 6.31 -8.96
CA VAL A 304 4.80 5.78 -7.97
C VAL A 304 5.66 6.91 -7.43
N PHE A 305 5.73 6.98 -6.10
CA PHE A 305 6.41 8.02 -5.37
C PHE A 305 7.73 7.49 -4.80
N VAL A 306 8.82 8.17 -5.11
CA VAL A 306 10.18 7.77 -4.74
C VAL A 306 10.95 8.91 -4.08
N ILE A 307 11.91 8.56 -3.25
CA ILE A 307 12.80 9.49 -2.55
C ILE A 307 14.17 9.42 -3.21
N GLY A 308 14.68 10.58 -3.64
CA GLY A 308 16.01 10.71 -4.24
C GLY A 308 17.13 10.78 -3.20
N ASP A 309 18.36 10.68 -3.68
CA ASP A 309 19.60 10.89 -2.90
C ASP A 309 19.79 12.33 -2.39
N ASP A 310 18.99 13.27 -2.87
CA ASP A 310 18.90 14.64 -2.38
C ASP A 310 17.79 14.85 -1.34
N SER A 311 17.26 13.76 -0.77
CA SER A 311 16.20 13.76 0.25
C SER A 311 14.92 14.50 -0.18
N LYS A 312 14.55 14.38 -1.46
CA LYS A 312 13.32 14.92 -2.03
C LYS A 312 12.42 13.83 -2.58
N LEU A 313 11.13 14.14 -2.60
CA LEU A 313 10.10 13.34 -3.21
C LEU A 313 10.02 13.61 -4.72
N TYR A 314 9.84 12.53 -5.48
CA TYR A 314 9.59 12.53 -6.91
C TYR A 314 8.43 11.61 -7.22
N VAL A 315 7.72 11.89 -8.31
CA VAL A 315 6.67 11.01 -8.83
C VAL A 315 6.97 10.60 -10.26
N ASN A 316 6.80 9.32 -10.54
CA ASN A 316 6.76 8.76 -11.88
C ASN A 316 5.33 8.28 -12.18
N TRP A 317 4.78 8.65 -13.35
CA TRP A 317 3.42 8.26 -13.71
C TRP A 317 3.26 8.07 -15.21
N TRP A 318 2.27 7.26 -15.58
CA TRP A 318 1.85 7.09 -16.97
C TRP A 318 0.72 8.06 -17.30
N ASP A 319 0.83 8.85 -18.36
CA ASP A 319 -0.22 9.81 -18.76
C ASP A 319 -1.26 9.27 -19.76
N GLY A 320 -1.14 7.99 -20.14
CA GLY A 320 -1.92 7.39 -21.25
C GLY A 320 -1.09 7.20 -22.52
N THR A 321 0.03 7.93 -22.66
CA THR A 321 0.88 7.92 -23.85
C THR A 321 2.36 7.69 -23.54
N LYS A 322 2.85 8.22 -22.41
CA LYS A 322 4.24 8.09 -21.97
C LYS A 322 4.37 8.13 -20.46
N TRP A 323 5.53 7.68 -20.00
CA TRP A 323 5.96 7.84 -18.62
C TRP A 323 6.57 9.23 -18.41
N ASN A 324 6.24 9.85 -17.29
CA ASN A 324 6.71 11.17 -16.92
C ASN A 324 7.36 11.14 -15.54
N TRP A 325 8.25 12.10 -15.30
CA TRP A 325 8.86 12.35 -14.00
C TRP A 325 8.59 13.80 -13.59
N ALA A 326 8.30 14.02 -12.31
CA ALA A 326 8.20 15.36 -11.74
C ALA A 326 8.79 15.37 -10.33
N ALA A 327 9.58 16.41 -10.06
CA ALA A 327 10.06 16.70 -8.73
C ALA A 327 8.92 17.29 -7.90
N GLN A 328 8.68 16.72 -6.73
CA GLN A 328 7.75 17.25 -5.73
C GLN A 328 8.47 18.06 -4.66
N GLY A 329 9.79 17.87 -4.54
CA GLY A 329 10.61 18.57 -3.56
C GLY A 329 10.45 17.96 -2.17
N ALA A 330 10.50 18.79 -1.15
CA ALA A 330 10.29 18.42 0.25
C ALA A 330 9.44 19.52 0.92
N PRO A 331 8.85 19.25 2.10
CA PRO A 331 8.19 20.29 2.88
C PRO A 331 9.12 21.49 3.12
N THR A 332 8.57 22.70 3.10
CA THR A 332 9.34 23.94 3.26
C THR A 332 10.20 23.91 4.52
N GLY A 333 11.52 24.07 4.37
CA GLY A 333 12.46 24.09 5.50
C GLY A 333 12.91 22.71 5.99
N HIS A 334 12.44 21.63 5.38
CA HIS A 334 12.72 20.25 5.80
C HIS A 334 13.23 19.40 4.64
N VAL A 335 13.79 18.24 4.99
CA VAL A 335 14.13 17.18 4.04
C VAL A 335 13.26 15.94 4.27
N VAL A 336 13.08 15.13 3.24
CA VAL A 336 12.46 13.81 3.39
C VAL A 336 13.51 12.84 3.92
N GLU A 337 13.35 12.43 5.17
CA GLU A 337 14.29 11.52 5.85
C GLU A 337 13.90 10.06 5.63
N ARG A 338 12.59 9.76 5.69
CA ARG A 338 12.06 8.38 5.68
C ARG A 338 10.85 8.26 4.76
N PRO A 339 10.64 7.08 4.13
CA PRO A 339 9.47 6.83 3.31
C PRO A 339 8.18 6.86 4.14
N GLY A 340 7.06 7.07 3.45
CA GLY A 340 5.73 6.95 4.05
C GLY A 340 4.81 6.08 3.21
N GLU A 341 3.58 6.55 2.97
CA GLU A 341 2.53 5.84 2.24
C GLU A 341 1.96 6.72 1.13
N ALA A 342 1.34 6.12 0.13
CA ALA A 342 0.56 6.83 -0.87
C ALA A 342 -0.88 6.30 -0.93
N LEU A 343 -1.84 7.20 -1.13
CA LEU A 343 -3.24 6.86 -1.40
C LEU A 343 -3.84 7.85 -2.40
N THR A 344 -5.09 7.61 -2.80
CA THR A 344 -5.87 8.58 -3.56
C THR A 344 -7.10 9.01 -2.79
N VAL A 345 -7.49 10.28 -2.93
CA VAL A 345 -8.71 10.86 -2.34
C VAL A 345 -9.61 11.37 -3.44
N GLN A 346 -10.90 11.07 -3.34
CA GLN A 346 -11.95 11.49 -4.26
C GLN A 346 -13.03 12.27 -3.51
N ASP A 347 -13.40 13.45 -4.03
CA ASP A 347 -14.35 14.35 -3.35
C ASP A 347 -15.81 13.89 -3.44
N ASN A 348 -16.14 13.16 -4.49
CA ASN A 348 -17.41 12.47 -4.68
C ASN A 348 -17.22 11.44 -5.81
N PRO A 349 -18.19 10.53 -6.07
CA PRO A 349 -18.02 9.48 -7.07
C PRO A 349 -17.65 9.97 -8.47
N ASN A 350 -18.03 11.20 -8.84
CA ASN A 350 -17.78 11.77 -10.16
C ASN A 350 -16.51 12.62 -10.27
N ALA A 351 -15.87 12.93 -9.14
CA ALA A 351 -14.69 13.80 -9.10
C ALA A 351 -13.41 13.07 -9.55
N THR A 352 -12.43 13.85 -9.98
CA THR A 352 -11.07 13.36 -10.21
C THR A 352 -10.46 12.92 -8.89
N GLN A 353 -9.85 11.73 -8.90
CA GLN A 353 -9.01 11.31 -7.78
C GLN A 353 -7.79 12.23 -7.68
N ARG A 354 -7.32 12.44 -6.46
CA ARG A 354 -6.14 13.23 -6.14
C ARG A 354 -5.14 12.32 -5.43
N PRO A 355 -3.87 12.25 -5.85
CA PRO A 355 -2.89 11.47 -5.13
C PRO A 355 -2.42 12.23 -3.89
N TYR A 356 -2.17 11.47 -2.82
CA TYR A 356 -1.55 11.93 -1.59
C TYR A 356 -0.33 11.04 -1.35
N ALA A 357 0.83 11.65 -1.12
CA ALA A 357 2.06 10.96 -0.75
C ALA A 357 2.52 11.50 0.60
N PHE A 358 2.49 10.64 1.60
CA PHE A 358 2.96 10.92 2.95
C PHE A 358 4.42 10.52 3.06
N VAL A 359 5.18 11.31 3.81
CA VAL A 359 6.61 11.11 4.07
C VAL A 359 6.92 11.54 5.50
N ILE A 360 8.06 11.11 6.02
CA ILE A 360 8.51 11.52 7.35
C ILE A 360 9.73 12.43 7.19
N THR A 361 9.67 13.60 7.80
CA THR A 361 10.72 14.62 7.75
C THR A 361 11.80 14.36 8.79
N ASP A 362 12.92 15.08 8.65
CA ASP A 362 14.09 15.05 9.56
C ASP A 362 13.76 15.39 11.01
N ASP A 363 12.70 16.15 11.24
CA ASP A 363 12.20 16.47 12.57
C ASP A 363 11.17 15.45 13.09
N SER A 364 10.99 14.32 12.40
CA SER A 364 10.00 13.26 12.69
C SER A 364 8.53 13.74 12.64
N ALA A 365 8.21 14.75 11.84
CA ALA A 365 6.83 15.08 11.51
C ALA A 365 6.33 14.25 10.30
N LEU A 366 5.00 14.21 10.12
CA LEU A 366 4.38 13.61 8.95
C LEU A 366 4.13 14.72 7.91
N GLY A 367 4.89 14.72 6.82
CA GLY A 367 4.61 15.59 5.67
C GLY A 367 3.65 14.93 4.70
N VAL A 368 2.79 15.71 4.03
CA VAL A 368 1.98 15.23 2.91
C VAL A 368 2.13 16.12 1.69
N ASN A 369 2.43 15.50 0.56
CA ASN A 369 2.37 16.09 -0.76
C ASN A 369 1.10 15.63 -1.47
N TRP A 370 0.32 16.56 -2.00
CA TRP A 370 -0.95 16.23 -2.64
C TRP A 370 -1.28 17.20 -3.78
N TRP A 371 -2.14 16.78 -4.70
CA TRP A 371 -2.57 17.61 -5.84
C TRP A 371 -3.85 18.38 -5.52
N SER A 372 -3.80 19.71 -5.57
CA SER A 372 -4.99 20.55 -5.47
C SER A 372 -5.72 20.65 -6.81
N LEU A 373 -7.05 20.67 -6.76
CA LEU A 373 -7.89 20.98 -7.92
C LEU A 373 -8.08 22.51 -8.04
N PRO A 374 -8.33 23.02 -9.26
CA PRO A 374 -8.50 24.46 -9.53
C PRO A 374 -9.54 25.17 -8.67
#